data_AF-A0A1F8UN70-F1
#
_entry.id   AF-A0A1F8UN70-F1
#
_cell.length_a   1.000
_cell.length_b   1.000
_cell.length_c   1.000
_cell.angle_alpha   90.00
_cell.angle_beta   90.00
_cell.angle_gamma   90.00
#
_symmetry.space_group_name_H-M   'P 1'
#
loop_
_entity.id
_entity.type
_entity.pdbx_description
1 polymer ?
#
loop_
_entity_poly.entity_id
_entity_poly.type
_entity_poly.pdbx_seq_one_letter_code
_entity_poly.pdbx_strand_id
1 'polypeptide(L)'
;MLLYPYENYIAEIDVITGNREGLVFVDFEFKSEEEANSFIMPDFCLMDVTNEEVFINGSLLEKSYGEMEKELEKYGYKKLSVN
;
A
#
# COMPACT_ATOMS: atom_id res chain seq x y z
N MET A 1 -3.60 1.61 -11.70
CA MET A 1 -4.79 1.15 -10.96
C MET A 1 -5.45 -0.04 -11.64
N LEU A 2 -5.51 -1.15 -10.92
CA LEU A 2 -6.22 -2.38 -11.27
C LEU A 2 -7.24 -2.65 -10.17
N LEU A 3 -8.48 -2.98 -10.53
CA LEU A 3 -9.49 -3.39 -9.55
C LEU A 3 -9.43 -4.90 -9.38
N TYR A 4 -9.30 -5.35 -8.14
CA TYR A 4 -9.21 -6.76 -7.77
C TYR A 4 -10.28 -7.10 -6.72
N PRO A 5 -11.24 -7.99 -7.04
CA PRO A 5 -12.17 -8.50 -6.05
C PRO A 5 -11.43 -9.30 -4.98
N TYR A 6 -11.55 -8.90 -3.71
CA TYR A 6 -10.95 -9.59 -2.57
C TYR A 6 -12.02 -9.83 -1.50
N GLU A 7 -12.44 -11.09 -1.34
CA GLU A 7 -13.57 -11.47 -0.49
C GLU A 7 -14.83 -10.64 -0.78
N ASN A 8 -15.28 -9.82 0.18
CA ASN A 8 -16.44 -8.93 0.05
C ASN A 8 -16.05 -7.49 -0.34
N TYR A 9 -14.77 -7.23 -0.59
CA TYR A 9 -14.19 -5.93 -0.84
C TYR A 9 -13.68 -5.80 -2.28
N ILE A 10 -13.44 -4.56 -2.69
CA ILE A 10 -12.67 -4.23 -3.88
C ILE A 10 -11.33 -3.67 -3.41
N ALA A 11 -10.24 -4.29 -3.88
CA ALA A 11 -8.90 -3.78 -3.72
C ALA A 11 -8.49 -3.02 -4.98
N GLU A 12 -8.09 -1.76 -4.83
CA GLU A 12 -7.45 -0.97 -5.87
C GLU A 12 -5.93 -1.17 -5.80
N ILE A 13 -5.36 -1.81 -6.81
CA ILE A 13 -3.94 -2.15 -6.85
C ILE A 13 -3.21 -1.18 -7.80
N ASP A 14 -2.26 -0.44 -7.25
CA ASP A 14 -1.37 0.46 -7.99
C ASP A 14 0.06 -0.08 -8.01
N VAL A 15 0.43 -0.65 -9.16
CA VAL A 15 1.80 -1.08 -9.45
C VAL A 15 2.59 0.11 -9.98
N ILE A 16 3.60 0.55 -9.22
CA ILE A 16 4.42 1.71 -9.58
C ILE A 16 5.51 1.27 -10.56
N THR A 17 5.68 2.01 -11.65
CA THR A 17 6.70 1.77 -12.69
C THR A 17 7.77 2.87 -12.71
N GLY A 18 8.90 2.64 -13.39
CA GLY A 18 9.96 3.64 -13.56
C GLY A 18 10.93 3.68 -12.37
N ASN A 19 11.30 4.88 -11.90
CA ASN A 19 12.31 5.05 -10.83
C ASN A 19 11.89 4.49 -9.44
N ARG A 20 10.68 3.95 -9.36
CA ARG A 20 10.05 3.35 -8.17
C ARG A 20 9.48 1.97 -8.46
N GLU A 21 9.98 1.32 -9.51
CA GLU A 21 9.58 -0.03 -9.88
C GLU A 21 9.74 -1.00 -8.70
N GLY A 22 8.70 -1.81 -8.49
CA GLY A 22 8.61 -2.77 -7.39
C GLY A 22 7.77 -2.32 -6.19
N LEU A 23 7.38 -1.03 -6.10
CA LEU A 23 6.37 -0.61 -5.13
C LEU A 23 4.96 -0.93 -5.63
N VAL A 24 4.12 -1.40 -4.71
CA VAL A 24 2.71 -1.68 -4.94
C VAL A 24 1.90 -1.07 -3.80
N PHE A 25 0.89 -0.28 -4.13
CA PHE A 25 -0.11 0.21 -3.19
C PHE A 25 -1.41 -0.57 -3.36
N VAL A 26 -2.10 -0.83 -2.26
CA VAL A 26 -3.38 -1.54 -2.25
C VAL A 26 -4.34 -0.78 -1.34
N ASP A 27 -5.34 -0.15 -1.94
CA ASP A 27 -6.40 0.55 -1.20
C ASP A 27 -7.67 -0.31 -1.20
N PHE A 28 -8.34 -0.40 -0.05
CA PHE A 28 -9.59 -1.14 0.10
C PHE A 28 -10.75 -0.15 0.27
N GLU A 29 -11.82 -0.35 -0.50
CA GLU A 29 -13.03 0.46 -0.36
C GLU A 29 -13.99 -0.15 0.67
N PHE A 30 -14.49 0.70 1.57
CA PHE A 30 -15.44 0.34 2.62
C PHE A 30 -16.71 1.19 2.53
N LYS A 31 -17.86 0.60 2.88
CA LYS A 31 -19.17 1.29 2.89
C LYS A 31 -19.42 2.04 4.20
N SER A 32 -18.68 1.72 5.26
CA SER A 32 -18.77 2.38 6.55
C SER A 32 -17.44 2.36 7.29
N GLU A 33 -17.32 3.25 8.27
CA GLU A 33 -16.18 3.27 9.20
C GLU A 33 -16.13 2.01 10.07
N GLU A 34 -17.27 1.44 10.44
CA GLU A 34 -17.35 0.17 11.18
C GLU A 34 -16.77 -1.00 10.36
N GLU A 35 -17.05 -1.03 9.06
CA GLU A 35 -16.49 -2.02 8.15
C GLU A 35 -14.97 -1.86 8.02
N ALA A 36 -14.48 -0.62 7.87
CA ALA A 36 -13.04 -0.33 7.85
C ALA A 36 -12.35 -0.74 9.16
N ASN A 37 -12.95 -0.42 10.31
CA ASN A 37 -12.39 -0.73 11.64
C ASN A 37 -12.39 -2.23 11.98
N SER A 38 -13.21 -3.02 11.30
CA SER A 38 -13.27 -4.48 11.46
C SER A 38 -12.49 -5.24 10.39
N PHE A 39 -11.96 -4.55 9.39
CA PHE A 39 -11.16 -5.13 8.32
C PHE A 39 -9.85 -5.70 8.87
N ILE A 40 -9.48 -6.88 8.37
CA ILE A 40 -8.21 -7.51 8.68
C ILE A 40 -7.37 -7.46 7.41
N MET A 41 -6.25 -6.72 7.48
CA MET A 41 -5.33 -6.60 6.36
C MET A 41 -4.85 -8.00 5.91
N PRO A 42 -4.90 -8.29 4.59
CA PRO A 42 -4.46 -9.57 4.07
C PRO A 42 -2.93 -9.71 4.15
N ASP A 43 -2.45 -10.96 4.17
CA ASP A 43 -1.03 -11.30 4.32
C ASP A 43 -0.15 -10.89 3.13
N PHE A 44 -0.74 -10.68 1.95
CA PHE A 44 -0.04 -10.13 0.79
C PHE A 44 0.23 -8.63 0.90
N CYS A 45 -0.47 -7.91 1.78
CA CYS A 45 -0.14 -6.54 2.13
C CYS A 45 0.95 -6.53 3.19
N LEU A 46 2.08 -5.90 2.87
CA LEU A 46 3.27 -5.97 3.72
C LEU A 46 3.20 -5.03 4.94
N MET A 47 2.34 -4.02 4.88
CA MET A 47 2.24 -2.97 5.89
C MET A 47 0.97 -2.14 5.70
N ASP A 48 0.36 -1.71 6.81
CA ASP A 48 -0.74 -0.74 6.83
C ASP A 48 -0.16 0.69 6.86
N VAL A 49 -0.63 1.54 5.95
CA VAL A 49 -0.23 2.94 5.80
C VAL A 49 -1.42 3.92 5.81
N THR A 50 -2.63 3.47 6.19
CA THR A 50 -3.88 4.23 6.01
C THR A 50 -3.89 5.62 6.65
N ASN A 51 -3.22 5.82 7.79
CA ASN A 51 -3.21 7.09 8.53
C ASN A 51 -1.92 7.89 8.38
N GLU A 52 -1.02 7.43 7.52
CA GLU A 52 0.29 8.03 7.37
C GLU A 52 0.23 9.06 6.23
N GLU A 53 0.21 10.35 6.58
CA GLU A 53 0.06 11.47 5.64
C GLU A 53 1.04 11.42 4.47
N VAL A 54 2.22 10.84 4.68
CA VAL A 54 3.23 10.68 3.64
C VAL A 54 2.74 9.76 2.51
N PHE A 55 1.87 8.78 2.78
CA PHE A 55 1.32 7.85 1.79
C PHE A 55 -0.06 8.27 1.24
N ILE A 56 -0.72 9.22 1.89
CA ILE A 56 -2.00 9.78 1.44
C ILE A 56 -1.74 10.77 0.29
N ASN A 57 -2.36 10.52 -0.87
CA ASN A 57 -2.41 11.43 -2.02
C ASN A 57 -1.06 12.01 -2.50
N GLY A 58 -0.26 11.17 -3.15
CA GLY A 58 0.70 11.62 -4.16
C GLY A 58 1.95 12.35 -3.64
N SER A 59 2.10 12.58 -2.33
CA SER A 59 3.30 13.18 -1.73
C SER A 59 4.59 12.38 -2.03
N LEU A 60 4.44 11.08 -2.32
CA LEU A 60 5.53 10.18 -2.68
C LEU A 60 5.86 10.13 -4.17
N LEU A 61 5.12 10.88 -5.00
CA LEU A 61 5.39 10.96 -6.44
C LEU A 61 6.75 11.58 -6.77
N GLU A 62 7.38 12.27 -5.81
CA GLU A 62 8.67 12.95 -5.99
C GLU A 62 9.87 12.18 -5.40
N LYS A 63 9.67 11.15 -4.59
CA LYS A 63 10.77 10.40 -3.92
C LYS A 63 11.25 9.22 -4.76
N SER A 64 12.55 8.91 -4.72
CA SER A 64 13.12 7.69 -5.32
C SER A 64 12.74 6.43 -4.51
N TYR A 65 12.88 5.23 -5.10
CA TYR A 65 12.67 3.98 -4.38
C TYR A 65 13.52 3.90 -3.10
N GLY A 66 14.79 4.30 -3.13
CA GLY A 66 15.67 4.21 -1.96
C GLY A 66 15.27 5.17 -0.83
N GLU A 67 14.70 6.32 -1.17
CA GLU A 67 14.12 7.23 -0.17
C GLU A 67 12.82 6.69 0.40
N MET A 68 11.99 6.09 -0.45
CA MET A 68 10.78 5.37 -0.05
C MET A 68 11.07 4.22 0.91
N GLU A 69 12.03 3.36 0.56
CA GLU A 69 12.41 2.19 1.35
C GLU A 69 12.83 2.58 2.77
N LYS A 70 13.66 3.63 2.91
CA LYS A 70 14.08 4.14 4.23
C LYS A 70 12.93 4.71 5.06
N GLU A 71 11.94 5.32 4.42
CA GLU A 71 10.74 5.79 5.12
C GLU A 71 9.88 4.59 5.55
N LEU A 72 9.64 3.66 4.64
CA LEU A 72 8.86 2.43 4.87
C LEU A 72 9.48 1.53 5.96
N GLU A 73 10.81 1.47 6.06
CA GLU A 73 11.52 0.74 7.12
C GLU A 73 11.12 1.21 8.54
N LYS A 74 10.82 2.50 8.73
CA LYS A 74 10.38 3.05 10.03
C LYS A 74 9.07 2.44 10.51
N TYR A 75 8.26 1.95 9.57
CA TYR A 75 6.95 1.37 9.81
C TYR A 75 6.98 -0.17 9.76
N GLY A 76 8.17 -0.77 9.61
CA GLY A 76 8.35 -2.22 9.63
C GLY A 76 8.18 -2.91 8.28
N TYR A 77 8.15 -2.16 7.19
CA TYR A 77 8.15 -2.71 5.83
C TYR A 77 9.34 -3.65 5.61
N LYS A 78 9.05 -4.83 5.06
CA LYS A 78 10.07 -5.80 4.66
C LYS A 78 9.95 -6.06 3.18
N LYS A 79 10.93 -5.56 2.43
CA LYS A 79 11.04 -5.82 1.00
C LYS A 79 11.06 -7.33 0.74
N LEU A 80 10.19 -7.78 -0.15
CA LEU A 80 10.23 -9.15 -0.64
C LEU A 80 11.51 -9.35 -1.46
N SER A 81 12.27 -10.38 -1.09
CA SER A 81 13.45 -10.81 -1.85
C SER A 81 13.08 -12.08 -2.60
N VAL A 82 13.26 -12.09 -3.91
CA VAL A 82 13.14 -13.31 -4.70
C VAL A 82 14.52 -13.97 -4.70
N ASN A 83 14.63 -15.16 -4.11
CA ASN A 83 15.83 -16.00 -4.23
C ASN A 83 15.90 -16.65 -5.62
#